data_AF-A0A2Z6DYJ8-F1
#
_entry.id   AF-A0A2Z6DYJ8-F1
#
_cell.length_a   1.000
_cell.length_b   1.000
_cell.length_c   1.000
_cell.angle_alpha   90.00
_cell.angle_beta   90.00
_cell.angle_gamma   90.00
#
_symmetry.space_group_name_H-M   'P 1'
#
loop_
_entity.id
_entity.type
_entity.pdbx_description
1 polymer ?
#
loop_
_entity_poly.entity_id
_entity_poly.type
_entity_poly.pdbx_seq_one_letter_code
_entity_poly.pdbx_strand_id
1 'polypeptide(L)'
;MPSRLIGPGDFPEQPDACDHRPCACRWRCADLRFRIGRDSGLFGRKDGRFLPTAPRPRKTVLEWLFWQVGGLGPMAGQNHHFVQYAPESIPYAIDRYVRETSRLYAVLDRRLAEVEWVAGDYSIADMAIYPWIVPHERQRQNLDDFPNLKRWFQQMQARPAVARAYARGEPWAKRGAVTEEGKAILFGQSAEQLKAVTPPKRSETG
;
A
#
# COMPACT_ATOMS: atom_id res chain seq x y z
N MET A 1 -63.71 21.73 27.39
CA MET A 1 -63.29 20.36 27.01
C MET A 1 -61.77 20.28 27.16
N PRO A 2 -61.22 19.29 27.87
CA PRO A 2 -60.05 19.48 28.73
C PRO A 2 -58.73 18.89 28.23
N SER A 3 -57.69 19.27 28.98
CA SER A 3 -56.30 18.79 29.08
C SER A 3 -56.08 17.27 29.10
N ARG A 4 -54.96 16.82 28.52
CA ARG A 4 -54.11 15.66 28.91
C ARG A 4 -52.69 16.00 28.43
N LEU A 5 -51.71 16.36 29.26
CA LEU A 5 -50.99 15.56 30.27
C LEU A 5 -50.72 14.13 29.81
N ILE A 6 -49.49 13.89 29.34
CA ILE A 6 -48.81 12.59 29.43
C ILE A 6 -47.56 12.83 30.27
N GLY A 7 -47.52 12.16 31.42
CA GLY A 7 -46.46 12.21 32.41
C GLY A 7 -45.31 11.25 32.09
N PRO A 8 -44.40 11.04 33.05
CA PRO A 8 -43.18 10.28 32.87
C PRO A 8 -43.47 8.77 32.88
N GLY A 9 -42.97 8.05 31.88
CA GLY A 9 -42.99 6.59 31.86
C GLY A 9 -43.58 6.01 30.58
N ASP A 10 -42.75 5.92 29.54
CA ASP A 10 -42.90 4.96 28.42
C ASP A 10 -41.58 4.91 27.63
N PHE A 11 -40.51 4.47 28.30
CA PHE A 11 -39.30 3.96 27.65
C PHE A 11 -39.21 2.46 27.98
N PRO A 12 -39.22 1.55 26.99
CA PRO A 12 -38.84 0.17 27.26
C PRO A 12 -37.33 0.11 27.56
N GLU A 13 -37.03 -0.57 28.67
CA GLU A 13 -35.72 -0.83 29.25
C GLU A 13 -34.69 -1.32 28.25
N GLN A 14 -33.50 -0.73 28.30
CA GLN A 14 -32.28 -1.35 27.77
C GLN A 14 -31.24 -1.31 28.90
N PRO A 15 -30.92 -2.45 29.55
CA PRO A 15 -29.99 -2.46 30.66
C PRO A 15 -28.54 -2.34 30.18
N ASP A 16 -27.85 -1.51 30.95
CA ASP A 16 -26.43 -1.54 31.33
C ASP A 16 -25.40 -1.11 30.27
N ALA A 17 -25.09 0.18 30.22
CA ALA A 17 -24.12 0.85 31.10
C ALA A 17 -22.66 0.47 30.82
N CYS A 18 -22.00 1.33 30.05
CA CYS A 18 -20.61 1.71 30.31
C CYS A 18 -20.49 3.21 30.01
N ASP A 19 -21.08 4.00 30.91
CA ASP A 19 -20.63 5.35 31.15
C ASP A 19 -19.24 5.27 31.78
N HIS A 20 -18.26 5.91 31.14
CA HIS A 20 -17.26 6.76 31.77
C HIS A 20 -16.46 7.41 30.66
N ARG A 21 -16.98 8.53 30.15
CA ARG A 21 -16.10 9.59 29.65
C ARG A 21 -15.53 10.32 30.86
N PRO A 22 -14.29 10.82 30.74
CA PRO A 22 -14.24 12.26 30.49
C PRO A 22 -13.66 12.57 29.11
N CYS A 23 -14.35 13.49 28.45
CA CYS A 23 -13.92 14.16 27.25
C CYS A 23 -12.53 14.79 27.45
N ALA A 24 -11.58 14.44 26.59
CA ALA A 24 -10.51 15.35 26.21
C ALA A 24 -10.09 15.04 24.78
N CYS A 25 -10.22 16.05 23.94
CA CYS A 25 -9.84 16.08 22.55
C CYS A 25 -8.44 15.46 22.34
N ARG A 26 -8.38 14.28 21.73
CA ARG A 26 -7.18 13.78 21.06
C ARG A 26 -7.66 12.96 19.88
N TRP A 27 -7.87 13.65 18.76
CA TRP A 27 -7.82 13.04 17.44
C TRP A 27 -6.49 12.29 17.35
N ARG A 28 -6.50 11.01 17.73
CA ARG A 28 -5.49 10.07 17.27
C ARG A 28 -5.78 9.94 15.79
N CYS A 29 -5.02 10.68 14.99
CA CYS A 29 -4.72 10.30 13.63
C CYS A 29 -4.68 8.78 13.58
N ALA A 30 -5.46 8.18 12.69
CA ALA A 30 -5.29 6.80 12.31
C ALA A 30 -3.88 6.69 11.72
N ASP A 31 -2.92 6.53 12.63
CA ASP A 31 -1.56 6.16 12.37
C ASP A 31 -1.66 4.77 11.78
N LEU A 32 -1.67 4.72 10.45
CA LEU A 32 -1.31 3.52 9.69
C LEU A 32 0.19 3.27 9.94
N ARG A 33 0.56 3.04 11.20
CA ARG A 33 1.89 2.64 11.59
C ARG A 33 2.00 1.17 11.26
N PHE A 34 2.49 0.89 10.06
CA PHE A 34 3.17 -0.36 9.79
C PHE A 34 4.42 -0.42 10.68
N ARG A 35 4.27 -0.93 11.92
CA ARG A 35 5.42 -1.28 12.76
C ARG A 35 5.92 -2.64 12.30
N ILE A 36 7.20 -2.69 11.96
CA ILE A 36 7.96 -3.94 11.88
C ILE A 36 8.09 -4.44 13.33
N GLY A 37 7.17 -5.31 13.75
CA GLY A 37 7.21 -5.95 15.07
C GLY A 37 8.37 -6.92 15.12
N ARG A 38 9.12 -6.89 16.23
CA ARG A 38 10.39 -7.61 16.40
C ARG A 38 10.22 -9.11 16.69
N ASP A 39 8.98 -9.58 16.84
CA ASP A 39 8.67 -11.00 17.08
C ASP A 39 7.99 -11.60 15.85
N SER A 40 8.79 -12.27 15.02
CA SER A 40 8.45 -12.91 13.74
C SER A 40 7.90 -11.97 12.65
N GLY A 41 8.74 -11.75 11.65
CA GLY A 41 8.63 -10.69 10.65
C GLY A 41 7.38 -10.71 9.78
N LEU A 42 7.20 -9.55 9.14
CA LEU A 42 6.19 -9.17 8.17
C LEU A 42 4.86 -8.65 8.74
N PHE A 43 4.51 -7.49 8.19
CA PHE A 43 3.32 -6.68 8.40
C PHE A 43 2.05 -7.47 8.74
N GLY A 44 1.64 -7.46 10.01
CA GLY A 44 0.36 -8.08 10.40
C GLY A 44 0.30 -8.56 11.84
N ARG A 45 0.56 -7.70 12.83
CA ARG A 45 0.20 -7.97 14.23
C ARG A 45 -0.25 -6.69 14.91
N LYS A 46 -1.52 -6.34 14.72
CA LYS A 46 -2.31 -5.72 15.78
C LYS A 46 -3.77 -6.18 15.75
N ASP A 47 -4.30 -6.50 14.56
CA ASP A 47 -5.74 -6.84 14.45
C ASP A 47 -6.05 -8.14 13.68
N GLY A 48 -5.06 -8.87 13.15
CA GLY A 48 -5.29 -10.07 12.33
C GLY A 48 -6.02 -9.84 11.00
N ARG A 49 -6.27 -8.58 10.63
CA ARG A 49 -7.00 -8.19 9.41
C ARG A 49 -6.07 -8.28 8.19
N PHE A 50 -6.57 -8.84 7.08
CA PHE A 50 -5.91 -8.94 5.76
C PHE A 50 -4.68 -9.86 5.67
N LEU A 51 -4.37 -10.60 6.72
CA LEU A 51 -3.38 -11.69 6.71
C LEU A 51 -3.93 -12.88 7.51
N PRO A 52 -4.31 -13.98 6.86
CA PRO A 52 -4.85 -15.15 7.53
C PRO A 52 -3.93 -15.72 8.61
N THR A 53 -4.53 -16.29 9.65
CA THR A 53 -3.81 -17.00 10.72
C THR A 53 -3.58 -18.46 10.38
N ALA A 54 -4.50 -19.07 9.62
CA ALA A 54 -4.38 -20.45 9.17
C ALA A 54 -3.15 -20.61 8.25
N PRO A 55 -2.32 -21.66 8.43
CA PRO A 55 -1.02 -21.78 7.75
C PRO A 55 -1.10 -21.74 6.21
N ARG A 56 -2.06 -22.46 5.62
CA ARG A 56 -2.20 -22.57 4.16
C ARG A 56 -2.53 -21.23 3.48
N PRO A 57 -3.62 -20.53 3.81
CA PRO A 57 -3.93 -19.24 3.17
C PRO A 57 -2.90 -18.16 3.54
N ARG A 58 -2.30 -18.22 4.74
CA ARG A 58 -1.18 -17.34 5.11
C ARG A 58 0.01 -17.52 4.18
N LYS A 59 0.40 -18.76 3.88
CA LYS A 59 1.50 -19.07 2.95
C LYS A 59 1.26 -18.41 1.59
N THR A 60 0.06 -18.56 1.03
CA THR A 60 -0.28 -17.98 -0.27
C THR A 60 -0.20 -16.45 -0.28
N VAL A 61 -0.70 -15.77 0.77
CA VAL A 61 -0.53 -14.31 0.89
C VAL A 61 0.94 -13.91 0.92
N LEU A 62 1.76 -14.63 1.68
CA LEU A 62 3.20 -14.35 1.78
C LEU A 62 3.93 -14.60 0.47
N GLU A 63 3.62 -15.68 -0.27
CA GLU A 63 4.19 -15.97 -1.59
C GLU A 63 4.00 -14.79 -2.55
N TRP A 64 2.79 -14.24 -2.62
CA TRP A 64 2.49 -13.10 -3.49
C TRP A 64 3.08 -11.79 -3.00
N LEU A 65 3.17 -11.60 -1.68
CA LEU A 65 3.84 -10.44 -1.10
C LEU A 65 5.34 -10.47 -1.40
N PHE A 66 6.01 -11.61 -1.27
CA PHE A 66 7.42 -11.75 -1.63
C PHE A 66 7.66 -11.69 -3.14
N TRP A 67 6.74 -12.20 -3.95
CA TRP A 67 6.77 -11.98 -5.40
C TRP A 67 6.71 -10.50 -5.76
N GLN A 68 5.88 -9.72 -5.06
CA GLN A 68 5.82 -8.26 -5.25
C GLN A 68 7.15 -7.60 -4.87
N VAL A 69 7.72 -7.95 -3.70
CA VAL A 69 8.96 -7.35 -3.19
C VAL A 69 10.18 -7.72 -4.03
N GLY A 70 10.27 -8.96 -4.53
CA GLY A 70 11.42 -9.46 -5.28
C GLY A 70 11.31 -9.33 -6.80
N GLY A 71 10.08 -9.23 -7.34
CA GLY A 71 9.82 -9.20 -8.77
C GLY A 71 9.21 -7.88 -9.22
N LEU A 72 7.91 -7.70 -8.97
CA LEU A 72 7.15 -6.56 -9.50
C LEU A 72 7.74 -5.20 -9.11
N GLY A 73 8.00 -4.98 -7.82
CA GLY A 73 8.50 -3.70 -7.33
C GLY A 73 9.84 -3.29 -7.94
N PRO A 74 10.90 -4.12 -7.81
CA PRO A 74 12.21 -3.81 -8.37
C PRO A 74 12.18 -3.60 -9.88
N MET A 75 11.48 -4.46 -10.64
CA MET A 75 11.47 -4.38 -12.11
C MET A 75 10.66 -3.18 -12.61
N ALA A 76 9.52 -2.88 -11.97
CA ALA A 76 8.76 -1.67 -12.28
C ALA A 76 9.57 -0.40 -11.90
N GLY A 77 10.33 -0.43 -10.80
CA GLY A 77 11.23 0.66 -10.43
C GLY A 77 12.30 0.95 -11.49
N GLN A 78 12.94 -0.10 -12.01
CA GLN A 78 13.91 0.03 -13.11
C GLN A 78 13.25 0.54 -14.40
N ASN A 79 12.06 0.05 -14.73
CA ASN A 79 11.28 0.56 -15.86
C ASN A 79 11.07 2.08 -15.73
N HIS A 80 10.57 2.55 -14.59
CA HIS A 80 10.40 3.99 -14.35
C HIS A 80 11.72 4.76 -14.49
N HIS A 81 12.83 4.24 -13.95
CA HIS A 81 14.14 4.88 -14.06
C HIS A 81 14.55 5.08 -15.52
N PHE A 82 14.59 4.01 -16.33
CA PHE A 82 15.05 4.09 -17.71
C PHE A 82 14.07 4.78 -18.67
N VAL A 83 12.76 4.73 -18.38
CA VAL A 83 11.75 5.37 -19.24
C VAL A 83 11.59 6.86 -18.97
N GLN A 84 11.78 7.32 -17.72
CA GLN A 84 11.42 8.69 -17.32
C GLN A 84 12.57 9.51 -16.75
N TYR A 85 13.54 8.89 -16.09
CA TYR A 85 14.53 9.62 -15.28
C TYR A 85 15.96 9.53 -15.80
N ALA A 86 16.29 8.51 -16.61
CA ALA A 86 17.62 8.35 -17.15
C ALA A 86 18.01 9.58 -18.00
N PRO A 87 19.20 10.18 -17.76
CA PRO A 87 19.63 11.39 -18.46
C PRO A 87 19.83 11.15 -19.97
N GLU A 88 20.18 9.92 -20.34
CA GLU A 88 20.30 9.47 -21.72
C GLU A 88 19.40 8.26 -21.97
N SER A 89 18.81 8.20 -23.16
CA SER A 89 17.98 7.07 -23.57
C SER A 89 18.87 5.87 -23.92
N ILE A 90 18.66 4.75 -23.24
CA ILE A 90 19.35 3.48 -23.49
C ILE A 90 18.30 2.47 -24.01
N PRO A 91 18.13 2.32 -25.34
CA PRO A 91 17.05 1.52 -25.93
C PRO A 91 16.99 0.09 -25.40
N TYR A 92 18.15 -0.57 -25.29
CA TYR A 92 18.22 -1.94 -24.76
C TYR A 92 17.69 -2.06 -23.32
N ALA A 93 18.03 -1.10 -22.45
CA ALA A 93 17.59 -1.12 -21.06
C ALA A 93 16.08 -0.87 -20.96
N ILE A 94 15.58 0.12 -21.71
CA ILE A 94 14.15 0.42 -21.81
C ILE A 94 13.39 -0.83 -22.26
N ASP A 95 13.78 -1.43 -23.39
CA ASP A 95 13.10 -2.60 -23.95
C ASP A 95 13.16 -3.81 -23.02
N ARG A 96 14.26 -4.00 -22.30
CA ARG A 96 14.40 -5.07 -21.31
C ARG A 96 13.38 -4.91 -20.18
N TYR A 97 13.31 -3.74 -19.55
CA TYR A 97 12.46 -3.52 -18.38
C TYR A 97 10.97 -3.33 -18.73
N VAL A 98 10.66 -2.79 -19.91
CA VAL A 98 9.28 -2.78 -20.44
C VAL A 98 8.78 -4.20 -20.67
N ARG A 99 9.58 -5.07 -21.32
CA ARG A 99 9.22 -6.48 -21.53
C ARG A 99 9.11 -7.26 -20.23
N GLU A 100 10.02 -7.05 -19.27
CA GLU A 100 9.94 -7.74 -17.98
C GLU A 100 8.72 -7.28 -17.16
N THR A 101 8.37 -5.98 -17.22
CA THR A 101 7.15 -5.48 -16.58
C THR A 101 5.91 -6.13 -17.21
N SER A 102 5.85 -6.20 -18.54
CA SER A 102 4.77 -6.87 -19.28
C SER A 102 4.65 -8.35 -18.90
N ARG A 103 5.78 -9.08 -18.76
CA ARG A 103 5.80 -10.47 -18.30
C ARG A 103 5.23 -10.62 -16.90
N LEU A 104 5.56 -9.70 -15.99
CA LEU A 104 5.04 -9.72 -14.61
C LEU A 104 3.54 -9.39 -14.56
N TYR A 105 3.06 -8.51 -15.44
CA TYR A 105 1.63 -8.26 -15.62
C TYR A 105 0.91 -9.52 -16.12
N ALA A 106 1.50 -10.25 -17.08
CA ALA A 106 0.96 -11.51 -17.56
C ALA A 106 0.88 -12.60 -16.47
N VAL A 107 1.89 -12.68 -15.58
CA VAL A 107 1.87 -13.60 -14.42
C VAL A 107 0.70 -13.25 -13.48
N LEU A 108 0.50 -11.97 -13.21
CA LEU A 108 -0.57 -11.49 -12.35
C LEU A 108 -1.95 -11.71 -12.99
N ASP A 109 -2.10 -11.43 -14.28
CA ASP A 109 -3.32 -11.66 -15.05
C ASP A 109 -3.74 -13.13 -15.02
N ARG A 110 -2.79 -14.04 -15.30
CA ARG A 110 -3.03 -15.48 -15.25
C ARG A 110 -3.48 -15.94 -13.87
N ARG A 111 -2.90 -15.39 -12.79
CA ARG A 111 -3.37 -15.70 -11.43
C ARG A 111 -4.80 -15.21 -11.22
N LEU A 112 -5.10 -13.98 -11.61
CA LEU A 112 -6.38 -13.32 -11.41
C LEU A 112 -7.52 -13.87 -12.30
N ALA A 113 -7.19 -14.75 -13.25
CA ALA A 113 -8.15 -15.54 -14.00
C ALA A 113 -8.78 -16.66 -13.15
N GLU A 114 -8.05 -17.17 -12.14
CA GLU A 114 -8.49 -18.29 -11.29
C GLU A 114 -9.11 -17.82 -9.96
N VAL A 115 -8.76 -16.61 -9.52
CA VAL A 115 -9.16 -16.08 -8.21
C VAL A 115 -9.55 -14.60 -8.30
N GLU A 116 -10.47 -14.18 -7.44
CA GLU A 116 -10.94 -12.79 -7.40
C GLU A 116 -9.81 -11.82 -6.96
N TRP A 117 -9.10 -12.18 -5.89
CA TRP A 117 -7.94 -11.49 -5.33
C TRP A 117 -6.70 -12.37 -5.42
N VAL A 118 -5.51 -11.78 -5.42
CA VAL A 118 -4.27 -12.49 -5.77
C VAL A 118 -4.01 -13.74 -4.90
N ALA A 119 -4.43 -13.70 -3.63
CA ALA A 119 -4.30 -14.78 -2.67
C ALA A 119 -5.61 -15.54 -2.39
N GLY A 120 -6.63 -15.39 -3.25
CA GLY A 120 -7.99 -15.89 -3.03
C GLY A 120 -8.88 -14.79 -2.44
N ASP A 121 -8.67 -14.49 -1.16
CA ASP A 121 -9.33 -13.37 -0.46
C ASP A 121 -8.49 -12.10 -0.49
N TYR A 122 -9.15 -10.94 -0.38
CA TYR A 122 -8.48 -9.64 -0.31
C TYR A 122 -7.49 -9.57 0.85
N SER A 123 -6.23 -9.26 0.54
CA SER A 123 -5.13 -9.35 1.51
C SER A 123 -4.12 -8.22 1.39
N ILE A 124 -3.12 -8.24 2.28
CA ILE A 124 -1.96 -7.33 2.20
C ILE A 124 -1.17 -7.50 0.89
N ALA A 125 -1.26 -8.64 0.20
CA ALA A 125 -0.59 -8.82 -1.08
C ALA A 125 -1.20 -7.92 -2.16
N ASP A 126 -2.53 -7.84 -2.25
CA ASP A 126 -3.22 -6.94 -3.18
C ASP A 126 -2.89 -5.48 -2.89
N MET A 127 -2.86 -5.11 -1.60
CA MET A 127 -2.48 -3.76 -1.14
C MET A 127 -1.04 -3.40 -1.53
N ALA A 128 -0.12 -4.36 -1.50
CA ALA A 128 1.28 -4.15 -1.85
C ALA A 128 1.49 -4.08 -3.36
N ILE A 129 0.73 -4.86 -4.14
CA ILE A 129 0.84 -4.92 -5.61
C ILE A 129 0.21 -3.68 -6.25
N TYR A 130 -0.97 -3.25 -5.81
CA TYR A 130 -1.76 -2.22 -6.48
C TYR A 130 -1.03 -0.90 -6.75
N PRO A 131 -0.27 -0.31 -5.81
CA PRO A 131 0.45 0.93 -6.07
C PRO A 131 1.46 0.84 -7.22
N TRP A 132 1.99 -0.36 -7.51
CA TRP A 132 2.90 -0.59 -8.63
C TRP A 132 2.18 -0.73 -9.98
N ILE A 133 0.89 -1.03 -10.00
CA ILE A 133 0.09 -1.12 -11.23
C ILE A 133 -0.55 0.23 -11.58
N VAL A 134 -0.79 1.11 -10.59
CA VAL A 134 -1.39 2.44 -10.85
C VAL A 134 -0.66 3.23 -11.94
N PRO A 135 0.68 3.34 -11.97
CA PRO A 135 1.38 4.03 -13.05
C PRO A 135 1.67 3.12 -14.27
N HIS A 136 0.74 2.24 -14.68
CA HIS A 136 0.93 1.32 -15.81
C HIS A 136 1.21 2.02 -17.15
N GLU A 137 0.52 3.12 -17.45
CA GLU A 137 0.76 3.90 -18.68
C GLU A 137 2.20 4.44 -18.72
N ARG A 138 2.67 4.91 -17.56
CA ARG A 138 4.04 5.38 -17.31
C ARG A 138 5.09 4.27 -17.43
N GLN A 139 4.68 3.02 -17.30
CA GLN A 139 5.49 1.81 -17.52
C GLN A 139 5.40 1.29 -18.96
N ARG A 140 4.71 2.02 -19.85
CA ARG A 140 4.40 1.63 -21.23
C ARG A 140 3.63 0.30 -21.31
N GLN A 141 2.72 0.07 -20.36
CA GLN A 141 1.84 -1.09 -20.35
C GLN A 141 0.41 -0.67 -20.73
N ASN A 142 -0.26 -1.52 -21.51
CA ASN A 142 -1.67 -1.38 -21.81
C ASN A 142 -2.46 -2.42 -20.98
N LEU A 143 -3.37 -1.97 -20.11
CA LEU A 143 -4.17 -2.89 -19.30
C LEU A 143 -5.21 -3.66 -20.12
N ASP A 144 -5.55 -3.21 -21.32
CA ASP A 144 -6.49 -3.94 -22.19
C ASP A 144 -5.91 -5.28 -22.67
N ASP A 145 -4.59 -5.43 -22.67
CA ASP A 145 -3.89 -6.69 -22.99
C ASP A 145 -4.00 -7.73 -21.84
N PHE A 146 -4.48 -7.30 -20.66
CA PHE A 146 -4.55 -8.09 -19.44
C PHE A 146 -5.94 -7.97 -18.78
N PRO A 147 -6.96 -8.68 -19.30
CA PRO A 147 -8.36 -8.46 -18.90
C PRO A 147 -8.64 -8.76 -17.43
N ASN A 148 -7.99 -9.77 -16.84
CA ASN A 148 -8.19 -10.15 -15.44
C ASN A 148 -7.49 -9.18 -14.50
N LEU A 149 -6.30 -8.71 -14.90
CA LEU A 149 -5.60 -7.62 -14.21
C LEU A 149 -6.41 -6.32 -14.27
N LYS A 150 -6.97 -5.96 -15.43
CA LYS A 150 -7.81 -4.78 -15.59
C LYS A 150 -9.04 -4.84 -14.69
N ARG A 151 -9.73 -5.99 -14.65
CA ARG A 151 -10.85 -6.25 -13.71
C ARG A 151 -10.42 -5.98 -12.27
N TRP A 152 -9.35 -6.64 -11.81
CA TRP A 152 -8.85 -6.49 -10.45
C TRP A 152 -8.44 -5.05 -10.14
N PHE A 153 -7.81 -4.36 -11.09
CA PHE A 153 -7.39 -2.96 -10.96
C PHE A 153 -8.58 -2.03 -10.73
N GLN A 154 -9.64 -2.19 -11.52
CA GLN A 154 -10.88 -1.42 -11.37
C GLN A 154 -11.57 -1.73 -10.03
N GLN A 155 -11.60 -3.01 -9.62
CA GLN A 155 -12.15 -3.39 -8.32
C GLN A 155 -11.36 -2.76 -7.17
N MET A 156 -10.03 -2.72 -7.24
CA MET A 156 -9.18 -2.03 -6.27
C MET A 156 -9.47 -0.53 -6.21
N GLN A 157 -9.55 0.12 -7.39
CA GLN A 157 -9.81 1.55 -7.50
C GLN A 157 -11.17 1.94 -6.91
N ALA A 158 -12.19 1.10 -7.08
CA ALA A 158 -13.54 1.33 -6.55
C ALA A 158 -13.63 1.25 -5.01
N ARG A 159 -12.60 0.76 -4.32
CA ARG A 159 -12.64 0.61 -2.85
C ARG A 159 -12.58 1.99 -2.16
N PRO A 160 -13.53 2.34 -1.27
CA PRO A 160 -13.50 3.62 -0.56
C PRO A 160 -12.23 3.86 0.26
N ALA A 161 -11.61 2.80 0.78
CA ALA A 161 -10.35 2.90 1.51
C ALA A 161 -9.17 3.30 0.60
N VAL A 162 -9.15 2.82 -0.64
CA VAL A 162 -8.13 3.18 -1.64
C VAL A 162 -8.31 4.64 -2.04
N ALA A 163 -9.54 5.07 -2.36
CA ALA A 163 -9.82 6.47 -2.67
C ALA A 163 -9.38 7.43 -1.55
N ARG A 164 -9.68 7.11 -0.28
CA ARG A 164 -9.23 7.90 0.88
C ARG A 164 -7.70 7.94 1.03
N ALA A 165 -7.02 6.83 0.74
CA ALA A 165 -5.56 6.77 0.83
C ALA A 165 -4.90 7.67 -0.23
N TYR A 166 -5.37 7.60 -1.47
CA TYR A 166 -4.85 8.43 -2.56
C TYR A 166 -5.18 9.92 -2.37
N ALA A 167 -6.36 10.26 -1.85
CA ALA A 167 -6.71 11.64 -1.51
C ALA A 167 -5.75 12.24 -0.46
N ARG A 168 -5.25 11.45 0.49
CA ARG A 168 -4.23 11.90 1.45
C ARG A 168 -2.84 12.03 0.84
N GLY A 169 -2.55 11.25 -0.20
CA GLY A 169 -1.29 11.30 -0.95
C GLY A 169 -1.23 12.42 -2.00
N GLU A 170 -2.37 12.92 -2.44
CA GLU A 170 -2.50 13.92 -3.51
C GLU A 170 -1.67 15.20 -3.30
N PRO A 171 -1.56 15.78 -2.08
CA PRO A 171 -0.70 16.94 -1.82
C PRO A 171 0.80 16.67 -2.01
N TRP A 172 1.21 15.40 -2.02
CA TRP A 172 2.60 14.96 -2.18
C TRP A 172 2.88 14.52 -3.62
N ALA A 173 1.88 13.96 -4.30
CA ALA A 173 1.97 13.52 -5.69
C ALA A 173 2.16 14.68 -6.69
N LYS A 174 1.68 15.87 -6.35
CA LYS A 174 1.79 17.09 -7.17
C LYS A 174 3.12 17.82 -7.05
N ARG A 175 3.99 17.43 -6.10
CA ARG A 175 5.36 17.96 -6.06
C ARG A 175 6.12 17.38 -7.24
N GLY A 176 6.85 18.21 -7.97
CA GLY A 176 7.61 17.80 -9.16
C GLY A 176 8.35 16.49 -8.89
N ALA A 177 8.18 15.51 -9.78
CA ALA A 177 8.74 14.18 -9.65
C ALA A 177 10.28 14.30 -9.67
N VAL A 178 10.86 14.31 -8.48
CA VAL A 178 12.29 14.38 -8.23
C VAL A 178 12.93 15.66 -8.82
N THR A 179 13.04 16.71 -8.01
CA THR A 179 13.85 17.90 -8.36
C THR A 179 15.31 17.48 -8.60
N GLU A 180 16.14 18.32 -9.23
CA GLU A 180 17.57 17.99 -9.41
C GLU A 180 18.27 17.71 -8.07
N GLU A 181 17.92 18.44 -7.02
CA GLU A 181 18.36 18.15 -5.65
C GLU A 181 17.83 16.80 -5.15
N GLY A 182 16.58 16.46 -5.49
CA GLY A 182 16.00 15.15 -5.22
C GLY A 182 16.72 14.01 -5.95
N LYS A 183 17.19 14.23 -7.19
CA LYS A 183 17.94 13.23 -7.98
C LYS A 183 19.30 13.00 -7.34
N ALA A 184 19.96 14.06 -6.90
CA ALA A 184 21.22 13.98 -6.18
C ALA A 184 21.08 13.16 -4.88
N ILE A 185 19.98 13.35 -4.14
CA ILE A 185 19.70 12.58 -2.91
C ILE A 185 19.32 11.12 -3.21
N LEU A 186 18.56 10.84 -4.27
CA LEU A 186 18.07 9.49 -4.57
C LEU A 186 19.10 8.61 -5.28
N PHE A 187 19.90 9.17 -6.17
CA PHE A 187 20.83 8.42 -7.04
C PHE A 187 22.30 8.68 -6.69
N GLY A 188 22.61 9.76 -5.99
CA GLY A 188 23.94 10.09 -5.52
C GLY A 188 24.20 9.61 -4.10
N GLN A 189 23.74 8.40 -3.73
CA GLN A 189 24.11 7.73 -2.48
C GLN A 189 25.09 6.59 -2.75
N SER A 190 26.31 6.71 -2.23
CA SER A 190 27.39 5.73 -2.35
C SER A 190 27.84 5.26 -0.96
N ALA A 191 28.58 4.15 -0.95
CA ALA A 191 29.19 3.64 0.27
C ALA A 191 30.19 4.63 0.90
N GLU A 192 30.87 5.47 0.11
CA GLU A 192 31.75 6.51 0.67
C GLU A 192 30.94 7.60 1.37
N GLN A 193 29.84 8.04 0.76
CA GLN A 193 28.99 9.10 1.33
C GLN A 193 28.33 8.65 2.64
N LEU A 194 27.89 7.39 2.73
CA LEU A 194 27.33 6.85 3.97
C LEU A 194 28.37 6.69 5.08
N LYS A 195 29.63 6.41 4.75
CA LYS A 195 30.74 6.36 5.73
C LYS A 195 31.11 7.75 6.25
N ALA A 196 30.93 8.79 5.44
CA ALA A 196 31.21 10.17 5.82
C ALA A 196 30.14 10.76 6.78
N VAL A 197 28.95 10.17 6.82
CA VAL A 197 27.89 10.58 7.76
C VAL A 197 28.18 9.99 9.14
N THR A 198 28.55 10.87 10.09
CA THR A 198 28.73 10.44 11.49
C THR A 198 27.36 10.06 12.09
N PRO A 199 27.19 8.83 12.60
CA PRO A 199 25.93 8.42 13.20
C PRO A 199 25.62 9.28 14.44
N PRO A 200 24.34 9.59 14.71
CA PRO A 200 23.97 10.37 15.88
C PRO A 200 24.41 9.64 17.16
N LYS A 201 25.09 10.34 18.07
CA LYS A 201 25.41 9.81 19.40
C LYS A 201 24.10 9.41 20.07
N ARG A 202 23.99 8.14 20.47
CA ARG A 202 22.87 7.72 21.34
C ARG A 202 22.97 8.54 22.62
N SER A 203 21.94 9.29 22.95
CA SER A 203 21.84 9.95 24.24
C SER A 203 21.77 8.86 25.32
N GLU A 204 22.85 8.72 26.09
CA GLU A 204 22.87 7.96 27.32
C GLU A 204 22.08 8.76 28.37
N THR A 205 20.76 8.59 28.38
CA THR A 205 19.95 8.93 29.55
C THR A 205 19.67 7.63 30.29
N GLY A 206 20.51 7.38 31.30
CA GLY A 206 20.21 6.47 32.42
C GLY A 206 19.46 7.22 33.52
#